data_AF-A0A5C8MPT4-F1
#
_entry.id   AF-A0A5C8MPT4-F1
#
_cell.length_a   1.000
_cell.length_b   1.000
_cell.length_c   1.000
_cell.angle_alpha   90.00
_cell.angle_beta   90.00
_cell.angle_gamma   90.00
#
_symmetry.space_group_name_H-M   'P 1'
#
loop_
_entity.id
_entity.type
_entity.pdbx_description
1 polymer ?
#
loop_
_entity_poly.entity_id
_entity_poly.type
_entity_poly.pdbx_seq_one_letter_code
_entity_poly.pdbx_strand_id
1 'polypeptide(L)'
;GAIVREGIHPKAVLYLAIFLFAIAMLIGVYICVNSSWWLALIGSICMAAGYFYTGGPVPIAYTPFGELAAGFFMGLVIILISFFIQTGEVTKTAILISVPIAILVGAILLANNIRDLDGDKENGRKTLAILVGRNNAIRILAGMFAISFIWMIGLVLFHLVSVWTLLVFFSVPKAITATKGFIGKTKPIEMMPAMKATAQTNTQFGFLLAIGLLISYWL
;
A
#
# COMPACT_ATOMS: atom_id res chain seq x y z
N GLY A 1 -15.22 -7.50 11.66
CA GLY A 1 -16.31 -6.63 11.15
C GLY A 1 -17.55 -7.43 10.92
N ALA A 2 -17.68 -8.05 9.75
CA ALA A 2 -18.86 -8.83 9.35
C ALA A 2 -19.31 -9.92 10.33
N ILE A 3 -18.38 -10.72 10.86
CA ILE A 3 -18.73 -11.81 11.79
C ILE A 3 -19.20 -11.27 13.16
N VAL A 4 -18.45 -10.31 13.71
CA VAL A 4 -18.65 -9.81 15.09
C VAL A 4 -19.72 -8.71 15.18
N ARG A 5 -19.81 -7.82 14.19
CA ARG A 5 -20.75 -6.68 14.19
C ARG A 5 -22.03 -6.97 13.40
N GLU A 6 -21.92 -7.66 12.27
CA GLU A 6 -23.05 -7.92 11.36
C GLU A 6 -23.62 -9.35 11.50
N GLY A 7 -23.06 -10.18 12.40
CA GLY A 7 -23.54 -11.54 12.68
C GLY A 7 -23.39 -12.54 11.53
N ILE A 8 -22.56 -12.24 10.52
CA ILE A 8 -22.39 -13.15 9.36
C ILE A 8 -21.70 -14.44 9.81
N HIS A 9 -22.29 -15.59 9.44
CA HIS A 9 -21.76 -16.90 9.80
C HIS A 9 -20.33 -17.11 9.24
N PRO A 10 -19.34 -17.58 10.03
CA PRO A 10 -17.95 -17.71 9.58
C PRO A 10 -17.78 -18.54 8.29
N LYS A 11 -18.56 -19.62 8.13
CA LYS A 11 -18.58 -20.43 6.91
C LYS A 11 -18.97 -19.64 5.65
N ALA A 12 -19.89 -18.67 5.76
CA ALA A 12 -20.29 -17.84 4.63
C ALA A 12 -19.13 -16.93 4.18
N VAL A 13 -18.40 -16.34 5.15
CA VAL A 13 -17.21 -15.54 4.85
C VAL A 13 -16.12 -16.39 4.19
N LEU A 14 -15.93 -17.63 4.65
CA LEU A 14 -14.98 -18.58 4.06
C LEU A 14 -15.38 -18.96 2.62
N TYR A 15 -16.64 -19.31 2.37
CA TYR A 15 -17.09 -19.65 1.01
C TYR A 15 -16.99 -18.46 0.07
N LEU A 16 -17.30 -17.25 0.53
CA LEU A 16 -17.11 -16.04 -0.24
C LEU A 16 -15.63 -15.82 -0.59
N ALA A 17 -14.72 -16.01 0.38
CA ALA A 17 -13.29 -15.91 0.12
C ALA A 17 -12.82 -16.94 -0.91
N ILE A 18 -13.22 -18.20 -0.78
CA ILE A 18 -12.88 -19.27 -1.75
C ILE A 18 -13.43 -18.93 -3.15
N PHE A 19 -14.66 -18.46 -3.22
CA PHE A 19 -15.30 -18.08 -4.49
C PHE A 19 -14.55 -16.92 -5.18
N LEU A 20 -14.20 -15.87 -4.44
CA LEU A 20 -13.41 -14.75 -4.98
C LEU A 20 -12.00 -15.19 -5.40
N PHE A 21 -11.37 -16.09 -4.64
CA PHE A 21 -10.08 -16.68 -5.01
C PHE A 21 -10.17 -17.50 -6.30
N ALA A 22 -11.26 -18.27 -6.49
CA ALA A 22 -11.49 -19.03 -7.72
C ALA A 22 -11.68 -18.09 -8.93
N ILE A 23 -12.46 -17.01 -8.79
CA ILE A 23 -12.60 -15.99 -9.85
C ILE A 23 -11.25 -15.35 -10.17
N ALA A 24 -10.50 -14.94 -9.14
CA ALA A 24 -9.18 -14.35 -9.33
C ALA A 24 -8.20 -15.30 -10.04
N MET A 25 -8.27 -16.60 -9.73
CA MET A 25 -7.48 -17.64 -10.41
C MET A 25 -7.87 -17.77 -11.89
N LEU A 26 -9.16 -17.79 -12.22
CA LEU A 26 -9.63 -17.87 -13.62
C LEU A 26 -9.17 -16.65 -14.44
N ILE A 27 -9.31 -15.45 -13.87
CA ILE A 27 -8.82 -14.22 -14.49
C ILE A 27 -7.29 -14.26 -14.63
N GLY A 28 -6.59 -14.76 -13.60
CA GLY A 28 -5.14 -14.94 -13.62
C GLY A 28 -4.68 -15.89 -14.74
N VAL A 29 -5.37 -17.02 -14.94
CA VAL A 29 -5.09 -17.96 -16.04
C VAL A 29 -5.32 -17.28 -17.40
N TYR A 30 -6.42 -16.54 -17.55
CA TYR A 30 -6.67 -15.78 -18.77
C TYR A 30 -5.53 -14.80 -19.08
N ILE A 31 -5.06 -14.06 -18.07
CA ILE A 31 -3.90 -13.16 -18.22
C ILE A 31 -2.64 -13.93 -18.58
N CYS A 32 -2.38 -15.09 -17.96
CA CYS A 32 -1.19 -15.90 -18.26
C CYS A 32 -1.17 -16.37 -19.71
N VAL A 33 -2.32 -16.81 -20.24
CA VAL A 33 -2.46 -17.25 -21.63
C VAL A 33 -2.21 -16.11 -22.61
N ASN A 34 -2.63 -14.88 -22.27
CA ASN A 34 -2.48 -13.70 -23.13
C ASN A 34 -1.17 -12.93 -22.96
N SER A 35 -0.38 -13.23 -21.93
CA SER A 35 0.87 -12.51 -21.62
C SER A 35 2.04 -13.46 -21.38
N SER A 36 2.13 -14.05 -20.19
CA SER A 36 3.21 -14.98 -19.83
C SER A 36 2.84 -15.86 -18.65
N TRP A 37 3.22 -17.12 -18.71
CA TRP A 37 3.05 -18.08 -17.62
C TRP A 37 3.94 -17.80 -16.39
N TRP A 38 4.96 -16.95 -16.51
CA TRP A 38 5.71 -16.49 -15.34
C TRP A 38 4.82 -15.71 -14.34
N LEU A 39 3.73 -15.10 -14.83
CA LEU A 39 2.73 -14.44 -13.99
C LEU A 39 1.97 -15.43 -13.11
N ALA A 40 1.87 -16.72 -13.47
CA ALA A 40 1.26 -17.73 -12.61
C ALA A 40 2.08 -17.94 -11.33
N LEU A 41 3.41 -17.93 -11.44
CA LEU A 41 4.31 -18.02 -10.29
C LEU A 41 4.18 -16.77 -9.39
N ILE A 42 4.28 -15.58 -9.98
CA ILE A 42 4.17 -14.32 -9.22
C ILE A 42 2.78 -14.19 -8.58
N GLY A 43 1.72 -14.49 -9.32
CA GLY A 43 0.34 -14.48 -8.83
C GLY A 43 0.13 -15.45 -7.68
N SER A 44 0.69 -16.66 -7.76
CA SER A 44 0.65 -17.64 -6.66
C SER A 44 1.37 -17.12 -5.41
N ILE A 45 2.52 -16.46 -5.56
CA ILE A 45 3.22 -15.81 -4.44
C ILE A 45 2.37 -14.68 -3.84
N CYS A 46 1.71 -13.85 -4.66
CA CYS A 46 0.81 -12.80 -4.20
C CYS A 46 -0.40 -13.37 -3.44
N MET A 47 -0.99 -14.47 -3.92
CA MET A 47 -2.10 -15.16 -3.26
C MET A 47 -1.67 -15.74 -1.91
N ALA A 48 -0.51 -16.39 -1.87
CA ALA A 48 0.07 -16.91 -0.63
C ALA A 48 0.35 -15.78 0.36
N ALA A 49 0.96 -14.67 -0.11
CA ALA A 49 1.21 -13.49 0.71
C ALA A 49 -0.10 -12.91 1.25
N GLY A 50 -1.16 -12.81 0.44
CA GLY A 50 -2.48 -12.37 0.87
C GLY A 50 -3.09 -13.25 1.96
N TYR A 51 -2.94 -14.58 1.85
CA TYR A 51 -3.39 -15.52 2.87
C TYR A 51 -2.58 -15.38 4.16
N PHE A 52 -1.25 -15.45 4.09
CA PHE A 52 -0.37 -15.34 5.26
C PHE A 52 -0.33 -13.93 5.87
N TYR A 53 -0.88 -12.93 5.18
CA TYR A 53 -1.00 -11.59 5.73
C TYR A 53 -1.87 -11.56 6.98
N THR A 54 -3.00 -12.27 6.95
CA THR A 54 -3.98 -12.32 8.06
C THR A 54 -4.17 -13.72 8.65
N GLY A 55 -3.86 -14.78 7.90
CA GLY A 55 -3.99 -16.17 8.31
C GLY A 55 -2.67 -16.84 8.67
N GLY A 56 -2.76 -18.10 9.07
CA GLY A 56 -1.62 -18.91 9.54
C GLY A 56 -1.27 -18.68 11.01
N PRO A 57 -0.26 -19.39 11.54
CA PRO A 57 0.12 -19.35 12.95
C PRO A 57 0.77 -18.02 13.35
N VAL A 58 1.43 -17.34 12.41
CA VAL A 58 2.07 -16.03 12.62
C VAL A 58 1.71 -15.10 11.46
N PRO A 59 0.53 -14.45 11.50
CA PRO A 59 0.10 -13.54 10.44
C PRO A 59 1.06 -12.36 10.28
N ILE A 60 1.43 -12.01 9.04
CA ILE A 60 2.39 -10.92 8.79
C ILE A 60 1.88 -9.59 9.35
N ALA A 61 0.56 -9.33 9.26
CA ALA A 61 -0.07 -8.13 9.80
C ALA A 61 0.13 -7.98 11.33
N TYR A 62 0.46 -9.05 12.06
CA TYR A 62 0.62 -9.03 13.51
C TYR A 62 2.07 -8.75 13.92
N THR A 63 2.97 -8.64 12.94
CA THR A 63 4.42 -8.43 13.08
C THR A 63 4.80 -7.00 12.62
N PRO A 64 6.05 -6.54 12.82
CA PRO A 64 6.48 -5.23 12.32
C PRO A 64 6.73 -5.18 10.81
N PHE A 65 6.48 -6.28 10.09
CA PHE A 65 6.67 -6.36 8.64
C PHE A 65 5.38 -6.09 7.85
N GLY A 66 4.26 -5.82 8.53
CA GLY A 66 2.96 -5.62 7.89
C GLY A 66 2.95 -4.47 6.87
N GLU A 67 3.57 -3.35 7.21
CA GLU A 67 3.71 -2.18 6.34
C GLU A 67 4.58 -2.48 5.11
N LEU A 68 5.71 -3.18 5.32
CA LEU A 68 6.64 -3.54 4.25
C LEU A 68 6.01 -4.53 3.27
N ALA A 69 5.36 -5.58 3.78
CA ALA A 69 4.70 -6.58 2.96
C ALA A 69 3.56 -5.96 2.14
N ALA A 70 2.72 -5.13 2.77
CA ALA A 70 1.65 -4.45 2.06
C ALA A 70 2.19 -3.48 0.99
N GLY A 71 3.20 -2.67 1.33
CA GLY A 71 3.84 -1.77 0.38
C GLY A 71 4.45 -2.51 -0.81
N PHE A 72 5.18 -3.60 -0.55
CA PHE A 72 5.80 -4.41 -1.60
C PHE A 72 4.76 -5.05 -2.53
N PHE A 73 3.80 -5.81 -1.98
CA PHE A 73 2.85 -6.54 -2.82
C PHE A 73 1.83 -5.60 -3.50
N MET A 74 1.25 -4.68 -2.74
CA MET A 74 0.16 -3.84 -3.27
C MET A 74 0.66 -2.59 -3.99
N GLY A 75 1.79 -2.03 -3.60
CA GLY A 75 2.32 -0.80 -4.20
C GLY A 75 3.41 -1.00 -5.25
N LEU A 76 4.20 -2.08 -5.18
CA LEU A 76 5.23 -2.39 -6.19
C LEU A 76 4.77 -3.51 -7.14
N VAL A 77 4.44 -4.69 -6.60
CA VAL A 77 4.18 -5.87 -7.44
C VAL A 77 2.94 -5.69 -8.32
N ILE A 78 1.83 -5.18 -7.80
CA ILE A 78 0.61 -4.92 -8.62
C ILE A 78 0.91 -3.94 -9.77
N ILE A 79 1.69 -2.89 -9.52
CA ILE A 79 2.03 -1.90 -10.55
C ILE A 79 2.91 -2.55 -11.63
N LEU A 80 3.93 -3.31 -11.23
CA LEU A 80 4.83 -3.97 -12.17
C LEU A 80 4.16 -5.06 -12.99
N ILE A 81 3.25 -5.84 -12.39
CA ILE A 81 2.42 -6.81 -13.13
C ILE A 81 1.58 -6.07 -14.17
N SER A 82 0.91 -4.99 -13.77
CA SER A 82 0.05 -4.20 -14.67
C SER A 82 0.84 -3.59 -15.82
N PHE A 83 2.06 -3.12 -15.55
CA PHE A 83 2.98 -2.63 -16.57
C PHE A 83 3.44 -3.75 -17.51
N PHE A 84 3.92 -4.86 -16.96
CA PHE A 84 4.43 -6.00 -17.72
C PHE A 84 3.37 -6.61 -18.66
N ILE A 85 2.11 -6.73 -18.21
CA ILE A 85 1.02 -7.26 -19.06
C ILE A 85 0.82 -6.40 -20.31
N GLN A 86 1.08 -5.09 -20.23
CA GLN A 86 0.89 -4.15 -21.33
C GLN A 86 2.13 -4.00 -22.22
N THR A 87 3.33 -4.06 -21.64
CA THR A 87 4.59 -3.76 -22.36
C THR A 87 5.42 -4.99 -22.71
N GLY A 88 5.16 -6.13 -22.06
CA GLY A 88 5.97 -7.34 -22.18
C GLY A 88 7.30 -7.30 -21.42
N GLU A 89 7.61 -6.21 -20.70
CA GLU A 89 8.87 -6.07 -19.97
C GLU A 89 8.73 -5.34 -18.63
N VAL A 90 9.74 -5.46 -17.77
CA VAL A 90 9.86 -4.69 -16.53
C VAL A 90 11.06 -3.77 -16.63
N THR A 91 10.82 -2.47 -16.77
CA THR A 91 11.89 -1.49 -16.90
C THR A 91 12.38 -0.99 -15.54
N LYS A 92 13.63 -0.52 -15.50
CA LYS A 92 14.19 0.14 -14.31
C LYS A 92 13.33 1.34 -13.87
N THR A 93 12.84 2.13 -14.83
CA THR A 93 11.99 3.29 -14.56
C THR A 93 10.68 2.88 -13.90
N ALA A 94 10.01 1.82 -14.39
CA ALA A 94 8.77 1.32 -13.80
C ALA A 94 8.96 0.87 -12.34
N ILE A 95 10.07 0.17 -12.06
CA ILE A 95 10.45 -0.21 -10.68
C ILE A 95 10.61 1.05 -9.82
N LEU A 96 11.43 2.00 -10.25
CA LEU A 96 11.76 3.17 -9.45
C LEU A 96 10.56 4.10 -9.20
N ILE A 97 9.63 4.22 -10.15
CA ILE A 97 8.40 5.00 -9.97
C ILE A 97 7.39 4.31 -9.04
N SER A 98 7.42 2.98 -8.94
CA SER A 98 6.56 2.23 -8.03
C SER A 98 6.99 2.34 -6.56
N VAL A 99 8.28 2.58 -6.28
CA VAL A 99 8.83 2.71 -4.92
C VAL A 99 8.09 3.73 -4.04
N PRO A 100 7.88 4.99 -4.46
CA PRO A 100 7.16 5.95 -3.63
C PRO A 100 5.71 5.52 -3.37
N ILE A 101 5.05 4.82 -4.30
CA ILE A 101 3.70 4.28 -4.10
C ILE A 101 3.72 3.11 -3.11
N ALA A 102 4.71 2.21 -3.18
CA ALA A 102 4.93 1.16 -2.18
C ALA A 102 5.10 1.72 -0.77
N ILE A 103 5.88 2.79 -0.63
CA ILE A 103 6.04 3.50 0.65
C ILE A 103 4.70 4.09 1.10
N LEU A 104 3.94 4.75 0.21
CA LEU A 104 2.65 5.36 0.56
C LEU A 104 1.58 4.33 0.93
N VAL A 105 1.57 3.15 0.31
CA VAL A 105 0.71 2.04 0.71
C VAL A 105 1.11 1.51 2.09
N GLY A 106 2.40 1.36 2.37
CA GLY A 106 2.90 1.06 3.70
C GLY A 106 2.48 2.12 4.73
N ALA A 107 2.46 3.40 4.34
CA ALA A 107 2.05 4.52 5.18
C ALA A 107 0.55 4.43 5.55
N ILE A 108 -0.31 3.96 4.64
CA ILE A 108 -1.72 3.66 4.94
C ILE A 108 -1.82 2.59 6.02
N LEU A 109 -1.03 1.51 5.94
CA LEU A 109 -1.01 0.49 6.98
C LEU A 109 -0.47 1.01 8.31
N LEU A 110 0.59 1.81 8.28
CA LEU A 110 1.12 2.43 9.50
C LEU A 110 0.08 3.34 10.16
N ALA A 111 -0.66 4.12 9.37
CA ALA A 111 -1.75 4.96 9.86
C ALA A 111 -2.87 4.13 10.52
N ASN A 112 -3.21 2.97 9.95
CA ASN A 112 -4.14 2.02 10.58
C ASN A 112 -3.59 1.50 11.93
N ASN A 113 -2.32 1.07 11.93
CA ASN A 113 -1.67 0.53 13.13
C ASN A 113 -1.45 1.59 14.23
N ILE A 114 -1.31 2.87 13.90
CA ILE A 114 -1.28 3.97 14.87
C ILE A 114 -2.65 4.17 15.53
N ARG A 115 -3.73 4.12 14.72
CA ARG A 115 -5.12 4.24 15.20
C ARG A 115 -5.46 3.11 16.17
N ASP A 116 -5.15 1.89 15.77
CA ASP A 116 -5.57 0.68 16.49
C ASP A 116 -4.55 0.22 17.55
N LEU A 117 -3.48 1.01 17.77
CA LEU A 117 -2.33 0.66 18.60
C LEU A 117 -2.69 0.06 19.96
N ASP A 118 -3.57 0.73 20.71
CA ASP A 118 -3.88 0.33 22.10
C ASP A 118 -4.62 -1.02 22.12
N GLY A 119 -5.67 -1.16 21.30
CA GLY A 119 -6.43 -2.42 21.19
C GLY A 119 -5.62 -3.56 20.57
N ASP A 120 -4.78 -3.28 19.58
CA ASP A 120 -3.91 -4.29 18.97
C ASP A 120 -2.86 -4.80 19.97
N LYS A 121 -2.33 -3.91 20.82
CA LYS A 121 -1.37 -4.26 21.87
C LYS A 121 -2.01 -5.13 22.95
N GLU A 122 -3.23 -4.81 23.38
CA GLU A 122 -3.99 -5.63 24.35
C GLU A 122 -4.27 -7.04 23.81
N ASN A 123 -4.49 -7.17 22.50
CA ASN A 123 -4.67 -8.45 21.81
C ASN A 123 -3.34 -9.17 21.47
N GLY A 124 -2.21 -8.68 21.97
CA GLY A 124 -0.90 -9.34 21.83
C GLY A 124 -0.23 -9.17 20.46
N ARG A 125 -0.72 -8.29 19.58
CA ARG A 125 -0.03 -7.99 18.30
C ARG A 125 1.26 -7.21 18.57
N LYS A 126 2.23 -7.35 17.66
CA LYS A 126 3.55 -6.72 17.73
C LYS A 126 3.86 -5.95 16.45
N THR A 127 2.96 -5.03 16.07
CA THR A 127 3.11 -4.19 14.87
C THR A 127 4.25 -3.18 15.04
N LEU A 128 4.72 -2.59 13.93
CA LEU A 128 5.76 -1.56 13.98
C LEU A 128 5.37 -0.41 14.90
N ALA A 129 4.13 0.07 14.79
CA ALA A 129 3.60 1.15 15.62
C ALA A 129 3.64 0.84 17.12
N ILE A 130 3.41 -0.42 17.52
CA ILE A 130 3.50 -0.88 18.90
C ILE A 130 4.96 -0.89 19.37
N LEU A 131 5.88 -1.42 18.55
CA LEU A 131 7.29 -1.57 18.93
C LEU A 131 8.00 -0.23 19.08
N VAL A 132 7.74 0.73 18.18
CA VAL A 132 8.39 2.06 18.25
C VAL A 132 7.63 3.03 19.14
N GLY A 133 6.37 2.74 19.45
CA GLY A 133 5.45 3.62 20.16
C GLY A 133 4.83 4.71 19.28
N ARG A 134 3.65 5.19 19.68
CA ARG A 134 2.79 6.11 18.91
C ARG A 134 3.54 7.33 18.35
N ASN A 135 4.30 8.04 19.18
CA ASN A 135 5.00 9.27 18.74
C ASN A 135 6.06 8.99 17.67
N ASN A 136 6.82 7.90 17.80
CA ASN A 136 7.81 7.52 16.79
C ASN A 136 7.12 6.96 15.55
N ALA A 137 6.01 6.24 15.69
CA ALA A 137 5.22 5.78 14.55
C ALA A 137 4.71 6.95 13.71
N ILE A 138 4.26 8.05 14.35
CA ILE A 138 3.87 9.29 13.65
C ILE A 138 5.06 9.94 12.94
N ARG A 139 6.26 9.93 13.55
CA ARG A 139 7.49 10.41 12.91
C ARG A 139 7.90 9.56 11.72
N ILE A 140 7.78 8.23 11.81
CA ILE A 140 8.02 7.31 10.71
C ILE A 140 7.02 7.57 9.59
N LEU A 141 5.73 7.75 9.89
CA LEU A 141 4.71 8.12 8.91
C LEU A 141 5.08 9.41 8.16
N ALA A 142 5.51 10.45 8.88
CA ALA A 142 6.00 11.69 8.28
C ALA A 142 7.24 11.46 7.41
N GLY A 143 8.18 10.63 7.87
CA GLY A 143 9.38 10.24 7.14
C GLY A 143 9.05 9.48 5.85
N MET A 144 8.09 8.57 5.88
CA MET A 144 7.61 7.84 4.69
C MET A 144 7.09 8.80 3.63
N PHE A 145 6.27 9.79 4.01
CA PHE A 145 5.84 10.83 3.08
C PHE A 145 7.04 11.62 2.52
N ALA A 146 7.93 12.10 3.39
CA ALA A 146 9.09 12.89 2.97
C ALA A 146 9.98 12.12 1.99
N ILE A 147 10.27 10.84 2.28
CA ILE A 147 11.05 9.97 1.41
C ILE A 147 10.37 9.82 0.06
N SER A 148 9.06 9.58 -0.02
CA SER A 148 8.34 9.46 -1.30
C SER A 148 8.46 10.73 -2.16
N PHE A 149 8.40 11.93 -1.55
CA PHE A 149 8.55 13.20 -2.27
C PHE A 149 10.01 13.46 -2.70
N ILE A 150 10.97 13.25 -1.80
CA ILE A 150 12.40 13.42 -2.08
C ILE A 150 12.84 12.43 -3.17
N TRP A 151 12.31 11.21 -3.15
CA TRP A 151 12.58 10.19 -4.17
C TRP A 151 12.25 10.71 -5.57
N MET A 152 11.08 11.35 -5.75
CA MET A 152 10.69 11.92 -7.04
C MET A 152 11.61 13.05 -7.49
N ILE A 153 12.09 13.89 -6.57
CA ILE A 153 13.12 14.88 -6.89
C ILE A 153 14.38 14.17 -7.40
N GLY A 154 14.83 13.12 -6.72
CA GLY A 154 15.98 12.32 -7.14
C GLY A 154 15.80 11.76 -8.55
N LEU A 155 14.65 11.15 -8.86
CA LEU A 155 14.39 10.59 -10.19
C LEU A 155 14.47 11.65 -11.30
N VAL A 156 14.01 12.88 -11.04
CA VAL A 156 14.11 13.99 -11.99
C VAL A 156 15.55 14.48 -12.15
N LEU A 157 16.28 14.65 -11.04
CA LEU A 157 17.68 15.11 -11.06
C LEU A 157 18.61 14.14 -11.78
N PHE A 158 18.35 12.83 -11.67
CA PHE A 158 19.10 11.80 -12.40
C PHE A 158 18.55 11.56 -13.82
N HIS A 159 17.64 12.40 -14.32
CA HIS A 159 17.05 12.31 -15.66
C HIS A 159 16.36 10.96 -15.96
N LEU A 160 15.84 10.29 -14.93
CA LEU A 160 15.13 9.00 -15.08
C LEU A 160 13.65 9.19 -15.40
N VAL A 161 13.09 10.34 -15.03
CA VAL A 161 11.70 10.73 -15.26
C VAL A 161 11.63 12.22 -15.56
N SER A 162 10.56 12.66 -16.20
CA SER A 162 10.36 14.08 -16.55
C SER A 162 9.99 14.94 -15.35
N VAL A 163 10.34 16.23 -15.42
CA VAL A 163 10.00 17.26 -14.42
C VAL A 163 8.49 17.34 -14.15
N TRP A 164 7.65 16.99 -15.13
CA TRP A 164 6.19 16.94 -14.97
C TRP A 164 5.74 15.94 -13.90
N THR A 165 6.54 14.93 -13.57
CA THR A 165 6.23 14.02 -12.47
C THR A 165 6.27 14.71 -11.10
N LEU A 166 6.87 15.90 -10.96
CA LEU A 166 6.84 16.69 -9.73
C LEU A 166 5.47 17.30 -9.42
N LEU A 167 4.48 17.16 -10.31
CA LEU A 167 3.08 17.45 -9.99
C LEU A 167 2.61 16.72 -8.73
N VAL A 168 3.23 15.58 -8.35
CA VAL A 168 2.94 14.87 -7.11
C VAL A 168 3.02 15.76 -5.85
N PHE A 169 3.81 16.84 -5.87
CA PHE A 169 3.94 17.76 -4.74
C PHE A 169 2.63 18.47 -4.38
N PHE A 170 1.64 18.53 -5.28
CA PHE A 170 0.31 19.02 -4.93
C PHE A 170 -0.43 18.12 -3.91
N SER A 171 0.05 16.90 -3.64
CA SER A 171 -0.47 16.04 -2.57
C SER A 171 0.14 16.30 -1.17
N VAL A 172 1.18 17.16 -1.07
CA VAL A 172 1.86 17.49 0.20
C VAL A 172 0.91 18.03 1.28
N PRO A 173 -0.05 18.95 0.99
CA PRO A 173 -0.98 19.45 2.01
C PRO A 173 -1.77 18.33 2.71
N LYS A 174 -2.12 17.26 1.99
CA LYS A 174 -2.79 16.08 2.56
C LYS A 174 -1.85 15.26 3.43
N ALA A 175 -0.58 15.10 3.03
CA ALA A 175 0.43 14.39 3.83
C ALA A 175 0.68 15.10 5.17
N ILE A 176 0.72 16.44 5.17
CA ILE A 176 0.84 17.25 6.38
C ILE A 176 -0.39 17.09 7.27
N THR A 177 -1.59 17.14 6.67
CA THR A 177 -2.85 16.95 7.40
C THR A 177 -2.93 15.57 8.05
N ALA A 178 -2.50 14.52 7.33
CA ALA A 178 -2.40 13.17 7.84
C ALA A 178 -1.50 13.11 9.09
N THR A 179 -0.27 13.61 8.97
CA THR A 179 0.70 13.57 10.08
C THR A 179 0.21 14.35 11.30
N LYS A 180 -0.24 15.59 11.10
CA LYS A 180 -0.71 16.45 12.21
C LYS A 180 -1.97 15.88 12.87
N GLY A 181 -2.83 15.21 12.12
CA GLY A 181 -4.07 14.62 12.63
C GLY A 181 -3.87 13.50 13.66
N PHE A 182 -2.68 12.91 13.75
CA PHE A 182 -2.36 11.91 14.78
C PHE A 182 -1.72 12.52 16.04
N ILE A 183 -1.16 13.72 15.97
CA ILE A 183 -0.41 14.31 17.08
C ILE A 183 -1.34 14.62 18.25
N GLY A 184 -0.99 14.11 19.43
CA GLY A 184 -1.75 14.32 20.67
C GLY A 184 -3.11 13.61 20.72
N LYS A 185 -3.43 12.76 19.74
CA LYS A 185 -4.65 11.95 19.73
C LYS A 185 -4.37 10.58 20.34
N THR A 186 -5.38 10.02 20.99
CA THR A 186 -5.31 8.66 21.57
C THR A 186 -6.54 7.82 21.22
N LYS A 187 -7.69 8.44 20.93
CA LYS A 187 -8.91 7.72 20.60
C LYS A 187 -8.98 7.42 19.09
N PRO A 188 -9.35 6.20 18.68
CA PRO A 188 -9.47 5.84 17.26
C PRO A 188 -10.36 6.78 16.42
N ILE A 189 -11.47 7.25 17.00
CA ILE A 189 -12.43 8.14 16.34
C ILE A 189 -11.79 9.47 15.92
N GLU A 190 -10.88 10.02 16.74
CA GLU A 190 -10.21 11.29 16.51
C GLU A 190 -9.14 11.20 15.40
N MET A 191 -8.64 9.99 15.15
CA MET A 191 -7.60 9.70 14.17
C MET A 191 -8.16 9.30 12.79
N MET A 192 -9.46 9.01 12.67
CA MET A 192 -10.07 8.66 11.37
C MET A 192 -9.84 9.72 10.28
N PRO A 193 -9.90 11.04 10.56
CA PRO A 193 -9.58 12.05 9.55
C PRO A 193 -8.12 11.95 9.06
N ALA A 194 -7.19 11.62 9.96
CA ALA A 194 -5.77 11.47 9.65
C ALA A 194 -5.50 10.25 8.76
N MET A 195 -6.17 9.13 9.05
CA MET A 195 -6.18 7.96 8.18
C MET A 195 -6.75 8.26 6.79
N LYS A 196 -7.89 8.96 6.73
CA LYS A 196 -8.49 9.37 5.46
C LYS A 196 -7.52 10.25 4.67
N ALA A 197 -6.87 11.20 5.33
CA ALA A 197 -5.85 12.06 4.70
C ALA A 197 -4.66 11.25 4.17
N THR A 198 -4.21 10.21 4.89
CA THR A 198 -3.14 9.30 4.44
C THR A 198 -3.52 8.58 3.14
N ALA A 199 -4.73 8.01 3.09
CA ALA A 199 -5.23 7.38 1.86
C ALA A 199 -5.40 8.39 0.72
N GLN A 200 -5.90 9.60 1.01
CA GLN A 200 -6.02 10.68 0.03
C GLN A 200 -4.65 11.10 -0.53
N THR A 201 -3.60 11.15 0.29
CA THR A 201 -2.24 11.42 -0.18
C THR A 201 -1.81 10.39 -1.21
N ASN A 202 -1.98 9.08 -0.94
CA ASN A 202 -1.64 8.03 -1.90
C ASN A 202 -2.41 8.16 -3.22
N THR A 203 -3.73 8.35 -3.16
CA THR A 203 -4.57 8.51 -4.36
C THR A 203 -4.16 9.74 -5.17
N GLN A 204 -3.99 10.90 -4.51
CA GLN A 204 -3.59 12.13 -5.19
C GLN A 204 -2.19 11.99 -5.79
N PHE A 205 -1.23 11.43 -5.05
CA PHE A 205 0.12 11.20 -5.52
C PHE A 205 0.14 10.33 -6.78
N GLY A 206 -0.50 9.16 -6.75
CA GLY A 206 -0.55 8.26 -7.90
C GLY A 206 -1.23 8.87 -9.12
N PHE A 207 -2.33 9.60 -8.91
CA PHE A 207 -3.04 10.29 -9.99
C PHE A 207 -2.21 11.41 -10.63
N LEU A 208 -1.59 12.25 -9.80
CA LEU A 208 -0.73 13.34 -10.27
C LEU A 208 0.54 12.80 -10.96
N LEU A 209 1.08 11.69 -10.49
CA LEU A 209 2.21 11.01 -11.15
C LEU A 209 1.81 10.51 -12.55
N ALA A 210 0.64 9.88 -12.68
CA ALA A 210 0.13 9.42 -13.96
C ALA A 210 -0.09 10.60 -14.93
N ILE A 211 -0.65 11.72 -14.46
CA ILE A 211 -0.77 12.95 -15.26
C ILE A 211 0.61 13.46 -15.69
N GLY A 212 1.57 13.53 -14.77
CA GLY A 212 2.92 13.99 -15.09
C GLY A 212 3.62 13.14 -16.15
N LEU A 213 3.47 11.81 -16.06
CA LEU A 213 3.96 10.88 -17.09
C LEU A 213 3.24 11.07 -18.42
N LEU A 214 1.92 11.26 -18.41
CA LEU A 214 1.13 11.47 -19.62
C LEU A 214 1.54 12.77 -20.31
N ILE A 215 1.66 13.88 -19.58
CA ILE A 215 2.11 15.17 -20.13
C ILE A 215 3.50 15.00 -20.77
N SER A 216 4.40 14.28 -20.10
CA SER A 216 5.74 14.01 -20.63
C SER A 216 5.76 13.14 -21.88
N TYR A 217 4.71 12.38 -22.17
CA TYR A 217 4.62 11.59 -23.40
C TYR A 217 4.24 12.47 -24.61
N TRP A 218 3.49 13.55 -24.37
CA TRP A 218 2.99 14.45 -25.42
C TRP A 218 3.87 15.68 -25.67
N LEU A 219 4.81 15.98 -24.78
CA LEU A 219 5.78 17.09 -24.88
C LEU A 219 7.18 16.58 -25.16
#